data_AF-A0A942KKN4-F1
#
_entry.id   AF-A0A942KKN4-F1
#
_cell.length_a   1.000
_cell.length_b   1.000
_cell.length_c   1.000
_cell.angle_alpha   90.00
_cell.angle_beta   90.00
_cell.angle_gamma   90.00
#
_symmetry.space_group_name_H-M   'P 1'
#
loop_
_entity.id
_entity.type
_entity.pdbx_description
1 polymer ?
#
loop_
_entity_poly.entity_id
_entity_poly.type
_entity_poly.pdbx_seq_one_letter_code
_entity_poly.pdbx_strand_id
1 'polypeptide(L)'
;SWFFNGVLYVEDPYGTIPTDEAYFFPRGIPNMFQAFYAPADTVSDANDVAQDFYMYMLQDHRTAHIETEFSLLAVNTRPELVVRSTMS
;
A
#
# COMPACT_ATOMS: atom_id res chain seq x y z
N SER A 1 2.55 -17.48 2.43
CA SER A 1 1.31 -17.65 3.21
C SER A 1 0.77 -19.05 3.01
N TRP A 2 0.08 -19.62 3.99
CA TRP A 2 -0.59 -20.92 3.86
C TRP A 2 -1.97 -20.87 4.49
N PHE A 3 -2.87 -21.74 4.01
CA PHE A 3 -4.25 -21.81 4.47
C PHE A 3 -4.44 -23.04 5.35
N PHE A 4 -4.96 -22.85 6.56
CA PHE A 4 -5.25 -23.94 7.48
C PHE A 4 -6.51 -23.63 8.29
N ASN A 5 -7.44 -24.59 8.33
CA ASN A 5 -8.67 -24.53 9.12
C ASN A 5 -9.46 -23.20 8.99
N GLY A 6 -9.61 -22.69 7.76
CA GLY A 6 -10.34 -21.45 7.51
C GLY A 6 -9.54 -20.16 7.70
N VAL A 7 -8.29 -20.23 8.18
CA VAL A 7 -7.43 -19.08 8.43
C VAL A 7 -6.30 -19.03 7.40
N LEU A 8 -6.04 -17.84 6.85
CA LEU A 8 -4.84 -17.58 6.05
C LEU A 8 -3.75 -17.05 6.97
N TYR A 9 -2.65 -17.79 7.07
CA TYR A 9 -1.45 -17.37 7.76
C TYR A 9 -0.51 -16.68 6.77
N VAL A 10 -0.10 -15.46 7.09
CA VAL A 10 0.82 -14.66 6.29
C VAL A 10 2.05 -14.39 7.13
N GLU A 11 3.20 -14.82 6.61
CA GLU A 11 4.49 -14.47 7.19
C GLU A 11 4.90 -13.06 6.75
N ASP A 12 5.62 -12.38 7.62
CA ASP A 12 6.28 -11.12 7.29
C ASP A 12 7.78 -11.37 7.03
N PRO A 13 8.19 -11.58 5.77
CA PRO A 13 9.58 -11.82 5.44
C PRO A 13 10.46 -10.57 5.58
N TYR A 14 9.86 -9.39 5.73
CA TYR A 14 10.58 -8.11 5.75
C TYR A 14 10.79 -7.56 7.17
N GLY A 15 10.20 -8.18 8.20
CA GLY A 15 10.40 -7.80 9.61
C GLY A 15 9.77 -6.46 9.98
N THR A 16 8.66 -6.13 9.34
CA THR A 16 7.82 -4.95 9.63
C THR A 16 6.97 -5.15 10.89
N ILE A 17 6.63 -6.40 11.23
CA ILE A 17 5.93 -6.82 12.43
C ILE A 17 6.98 -7.27 13.47
N PRO A 18 6.97 -6.74 14.70
CA PRO A 18 7.87 -7.18 15.76
C PRO A 18 7.74 -8.68 16.05
N THR A 19 8.84 -9.31 16.50
CA THR A 19 8.93 -10.77 16.71
C THR A 19 7.93 -11.30 17.75
N ASP A 20 7.50 -10.46 18.68
CA ASP A 20 6.55 -10.76 19.76
C ASP A 20 5.10 -10.35 19.40
N GLU A 21 4.85 -9.84 18.20
CA GLU A 21 3.54 -9.38 17.75
C GLU A 21 2.93 -10.25 16.64
N ALA A 22 1.61 -10.31 16.62
CA ALA A 22 0.82 -10.84 15.51
C ALA A 22 -0.45 -10.01 15.31
N TYR A 23 -0.93 -9.93 14.08
CA TYR A 23 -2.16 -9.20 13.73
C TYR A 23 -3.19 -10.15 13.11
N PHE A 24 -4.43 -10.05 13.59
CA PHE A 24 -5.57 -10.82 13.10
C PHE A 24 -6.62 -9.88 12.54
N PHE A 25 -7.14 -10.20 11.35
CA PHE A 25 -8.25 -9.47 10.75
C PHE A 25 -9.08 -10.39 9.86
N PRO A 26 -10.39 -10.13 9.71
CA PRO A 26 -11.25 -10.88 8.81
C PRO A 26 -10.93 -10.57 7.35
N ARG A 27 -10.98 -11.60 6.48
CA ARG A 27 -10.87 -11.42 5.02
C ARG A 27 -12.24 -11.34 4.38
N GLY A 28 -12.33 -10.65 3.24
CA GLY A 28 -13.54 -10.60 2.43
C GLY A 28 -14.57 -9.56 2.87
N ILE A 29 -14.24 -8.67 3.81
CA ILE A 29 -15.09 -7.52 4.14
C ILE A 29 -14.95 -6.47 3.03
N PRO A 30 -16.04 -6.15 2.30
CA PRO A 30 -15.99 -5.15 1.25
C PRO A 30 -15.51 -3.79 1.79
N ASN A 31 -14.62 -3.15 1.05
CA ASN A 31 -14.13 -1.79 1.33
C ASN A 31 -13.37 -1.62 2.66
N MET A 32 -12.97 -2.71 3.34
CA MET A 32 -12.21 -2.62 4.60
C MET A 32 -10.84 -1.99 4.38
N PHE A 33 -10.03 -2.57 3.49
CA PHE A 33 -8.74 -2.01 3.08
C PHE A 33 -8.89 -1.40 1.70
N GLN A 34 -8.61 -0.10 1.58
CA GLN A 34 -8.73 0.67 0.34
C GLN A 34 -7.44 1.42 0.07
N ALA A 35 -7.09 1.54 -1.22
CA ALA A 35 -6.01 2.38 -1.71
C ALA A 35 -6.62 3.63 -2.35
N PHE A 36 -6.18 4.81 -1.91
CA PHE A 36 -6.50 6.08 -2.54
C PHE A 36 -5.24 6.71 -3.09
N TYR A 37 -5.33 7.30 -4.28
CA TYR A 37 -4.21 7.94 -4.95
C TYR A 37 -4.47 9.44 -5.06
N ALA A 38 -3.44 10.24 -4.79
CA ALA A 38 -3.51 11.67 -5.03
C ALA A 38 -3.05 11.99 -6.47
N PRO A 39 -3.56 13.07 -7.09
CA PRO A 39 -3.03 13.57 -8.34
C PRO A 39 -1.54 13.92 -8.25
N ALA A 40 -0.87 13.92 -9.39
CA ALA A 40 0.52 14.38 -9.49
C ALA A 40 0.64 15.87 -9.16
N ASP A 41 1.74 16.23 -8.50
CA ASP A 41 2.16 17.62 -8.28
C ASP A 41 2.83 18.23 -9.54
N THR A 42 3.10 17.39 -10.55
CA THR A 42 3.69 17.81 -11.82
C THR A 42 2.75 18.75 -12.59
N VAL A 43 3.26 19.94 -12.95
CA VAL A 43 2.45 21.02 -13.56
C VAL A 43 1.76 20.60 -14.86
N SER A 44 2.37 19.71 -15.65
CA SER A 44 1.75 19.20 -16.89
C SER A 44 0.46 18.43 -16.64
N ASP A 45 0.33 17.82 -15.47
CA ASP A 45 -0.77 16.96 -15.06
C ASP A 45 -1.75 17.72 -14.14
N ALA A 46 -1.63 19.05 -14.11
CA ALA A 46 -2.50 19.89 -13.31
C ALA A 46 -3.96 19.78 -13.80
N ASN A 47 -4.85 19.45 -12.85
CA ASN A 47 -6.27 19.16 -13.07
C ASN A 47 -6.58 17.82 -13.75
N ASP A 48 -5.58 16.95 -13.91
CA ASP A 48 -5.83 15.57 -14.33
C ASP A 48 -6.32 14.70 -13.16
N VAL A 49 -7.00 13.62 -13.51
CA VAL A 49 -7.47 12.63 -12.53
C VAL A 49 -6.27 11.90 -11.94
N ALA A 50 -6.34 11.62 -10.64
CA ALA A 50 -5.33 10.84 -9.95
C ALA A 50 -5.07 9.48 -10.63
N GLN A 51 -3.81 9.15 -10.82
CA GLN A 51 -3.35 7.86 -11.34
C GLN A 51 -2.60 7.10 -10.25
N ASP A 52 -2.62 5.78 -10.37
CA ASP A 52 -1.94 4.91 -9.41
C ASP A 52 -0.42 5.11 -9.44
N PHE A 53 0.16 5.53 -10.57
CA PHE A 53 1.60 5.72 -10.74
C PHE A 53 1.90 6.62 -11.95
N TYR A 54 2.82 7.56 -11.79
CA TYR A 54 3.26 8.45 -12.87
C TYR A 54 4.73 8.19 -13.21
N MET A 55 5.05 8.26 -14.51
CA MET A 55 6.41 8.09 -15.01
C MET A 55 6.70 9.12 -16.09
N TYR A 56 7.78 9.86 -15.90
CA TYR A 56 8.23 10.92 -16.79
C TYR A 56 9.61 10.59 -17.33
N MET A 57 9.78 10.69 -18.64
CA MET A 57 11.09 10.59 -19.28
C MET A 57 11.55 11.98 -19.68
N LEU A 58 12.61 12.46 -19.04
CA LEU A 58 13.24 13.74 -19.33
C LEU A 58 14.53 13.47 -20.09
N GLN A 59 14.55 13.78 -21.38
CA GLN A 59 15.71 13.54 -22.23
C GLN A 59 16.28 14.86 -22.77
N ASP A 60 17.59 15.01 -22.65
CA ASP A 60 18.37 16.05 -23.33
C ASP A 60 19.43 15.39 -24.23
N HIS A 61 20.19 16.20 -24.97
CA HIS A 61 21.16 15.76 -25.97
C HIS A 61 22.33 14.91 -25.41
N ARG A 62 22.48 14.85 -24.08
CA ARG A 62 23.55 14.12 -23.36
C ARG A 62 23.06 13.11 -22.33
N THR A 63 21.83 13.24 -21.85
CA THR A 63 21.35 12.46 -20.69
C THR A 63 19.87 12.15 -20.84
N ALA A 64 19.47 10.98 -20.35
CA ALA A 64 18.07 10.63 -20.15
C ALA A 64 17.86 10.36 -18.65
N HIS A 65 16.83 10.97 -18.10
CA HIS A 65 16.36 10.79 -16.73
C HIS A 65 14.97 10.19 -16.77
N ILE A 66 14.71 9.28 -15.84
CA ILE A 66 13.37 8.75 -15.58
C ILE A 66 13.01 9.20 -14.19
N GLU A 67 11.91 9.94 -14.09
CA GLU A 67 11.32 10.37 -12.84
C GLU A 67 10.01 9.63 -12.64
N THR A 68 9.73 9.24 -11.40
CA THR A 68 8.50 8.53 -11.05
C THR A 68 7.86 9.20 -9.86
N GLU A 69 6.55 9.39 -9.92
CA GLU A 69 5.78 10.00 -8.85
C GLU A 69 4.65 9.05 -8.42
N PHE A 70 4.46 8.93 -7.11
CA PHE A 70 3.52 8.00 -6.50
C PHE A 70 3.06 8.53 -5.15
N SER A 71 1.74 8.71 -4.99
CA SER A 71 1.14 9.16 -3.74
C SER A 71 -0.03 8.25 -3.37
N LEU A 72 0.21 7.34 -2.42
CA LEU A 72 -0.75 6.35 -1.95
C LEU A 72 -1.14 6.60 -0.49
N LEU A 73 -2.44 6.59 -0.23
CA LEU A 73 -3.01 6.47 1.10
C LEU A 73 -3.73 5.12 1.23
N ALA A 74 -3.14 4.22 2.03
CA ALA A 74 -3.78 2.97 2.43
C ALA A 74 -4.71 3.23 3.63
N VAL A 75 -6.02 3.04 3.45
CA VAL A 75 -7.04 3.31 4.47
C VAL A 75 -7.66 2.00 4.94
N ASN A 76 -7.72 1.82 6.26
CA ASN A 76 -8.59 0.83 6.88
C ASN A 76 -9.88 1.51 7.37
N THR A 77 -11.02 1.19 6.76
CA THR A 77 -12.33 1.77 7.14
C THR A 77 -12.96 1.09 8.35
N ARG A 78 -12.43 -0.05 8.79
CA ARG A 78 -12.88 -0.80 9.98
C ARG A 78 -11.71 -1.17 10.89
N PRO A 79 -11.01 -0.17 11.46
CA PRO A 79 -9.85 -0.41 12.31
C PRO A 79 -10.16 -1.28 13.54
N GLU A 80 -11.40 -1.27 14.02
CA GLU A 80 -11.86 -2.07 15.16
C GLU A 80 -11.81 -3.58 14.93
N LEU A 81 -11.72 -4.03 13.68
CA LEU A 81 -11.67 -5.46 13.32
C LEU A 81 -10.24 -6.00 13.23
N VAL A 82 -9.23 -5.15 13.46
CA VAL A 82 -7.83 -5.55 13.51
C VAL A 82 -7.44 -5.76 14.97
N VAL A 83 -7.09 -6.99 15.32
CA VAL A 83 -6.67 -7.37 16.66
C VAL A 83 -5.17 -7.59 16.68
N ARG A 84 -4.47 -6.86 17.54
CA ARG A 84 -3.06 -7.11 17.85
C ARG A 84 -2.95 -8.10 19.00
N SER A 85 -2.13 -9.13 18.82
CA SER A 85 -1.72 -10.07 19.85
C SER A 85 -0.25 -9.87 20.15
N THR A 86 0.09 -9.88 21.43
CA THR A 86 1.48 -9.75 21.91
C THR A 86 1.81 -10.95 22.78
N MET A 87 2.93 -11.62 22.55
CA MET A 87 3.42 -12.66 23.45
C MET A 87 4.29 -12.01 24.54
N SER A 88 3.90 -12.22 25.80
CA SER A 88 4.65 -11.79 26.99
C SER A 88 5.76 -12.75 27.37
#